data_AF-A0ABD4R5H9-F1
#
_entry.id   AF-A0ABD4R5H9-F1
#
_cell.length_a   1.000
_cell.length_b   1.000
_cell.length_c   1.000
_cell.angle_alpha   90.00
_cell.angle_beta   90.00
_cell.angle_gamma   90.00
#
_symmetry.space_group_name_H-M   'P 1'
#
loop_
_entity.id
_entity.type
_entity.pdbx_description
1 polymer ?
#
loop_
_entity_poly.entity_id
_entity_poly.type
_entity_poly.pdbx_seq_one_letter_code
_entity_poly.pdbx_strand_id
1 'polypeptide(L)'
;MEPTLAQVIEVVRNSSGEHRKPIDSNTLIEADLHICGIDGEDLLEDCEEAFGVQLATEEDGYRKTFSLAENEYLFTGEGIDFFGICRFMRWMRGIPEPVIRDLTVGELHAVLVKAVKEQVKHE
;
A
#
# COMPACT_ATOMS: atom_id res chain seq x y z
N MET A 1 -19.56 -5.15 -6.39
CA MET A 1 -18.98 -5.65 -7.65
C MET A 1 -17.54 -6.04 -7.33
N GLU A 2 -17.03 -7.20 -7.76
CA GLU A 2 -15.63 -7.54 -7.45
C GLU A 2 -14.68 -6.61 -8.24
N PRO A 3 -13.68 -6.00 -7.59
CA PRO A 3 -12.74 -5.12 -8.26
C PRO A 3 -11.93 -5.95 -9.25
N THR A 4 -11.86 -5.49 -10.50
CA THR A 4 -11.05 -6.15 -11.52
C THR A 4 -9.63 -5.58 -11.53
N LEU A 5 -8.65 -6.41 -11.90
CA LEU A 5 -7.26 -5.96 -12.01
C LEU A 5 -7.12 -4.74 -12.94
N ALA A 6 -7.92 -4.68 -14.01
CA ALA A 6 -7.94 -3.54 -14.92
C ALA A 6 -8.37 -2.22 -14.25
N GLN A 7 -9.36 -2.28 -13.35
CA GLN A 7 -9.80 -1.10 -12.58
C GLN A 7 -8.72 -0.67 -11.58
N VAL A 8 -8.07 -1.62 -10.91
CA VAL A 8 -6.97 -1.30 -9.98
C VAL A 8 -5.80 -0.67 -10.74
N ILE A 9 -5.45 -1.20 -11.92
CA ILE A 9 -4.44 -0.60 -12.80
C ILE A 9 -4.82 0.82 -13.21
N GLU A 10 -6.11 1.11 -13.44
CA GLU A 10 -6.58 2.45 -13.80
C GLU A 10 -6.43 3.44 -12.63
N VAL A 11 -6.80 3.04 -11.41
CA VAL A 11 -6.61 3.86 -10.20
C VAL A 11 -5.12 4.12 -9.97
N VAL A 12 -4.29 3.07 -10.00
CA VAL A 12 -2.82 3.19 -9.87
C VAL A 12 -2.24 4.10 -10.95
N ARG A 13 -2.76 4.03 -12.18
CA ARG A 13 -2.33 4.89 -13.29
C ARG A 13 -2.73 6.36 -13.08
N ASN A 14 -3.88 6.62 -12.47
CA ASN A 14 -4.32 7.98 -12.16
C ASN A 14 -3.49 8.57 -11.02
N SER A 15 -3.27 7.81 -9.95
CA SER A 15 -2.48 8.21 -8.79
C SER A 15 -1.00 8.42 -9.14
N SER A 16 -0.37 7.52 -9.91
CA SER A 16 1.03 7.70 -10.35
C SER A 16 1.23 8.83 -11.38
N GLY A 17 0.18 9.24 -12.10
CA GLY A 17 0.30 10.09 -13.28
C GLY A 17 1.09 9.45 -14.45
N GLU A 18 1.54 8.20 -14.32
CA GLU A 18 2.41 7.51 -15.27
C GLU A 18 1.58 6.76 -16.32
N HIS A 19 1.16 7.50 -17.36
CA HIS A 19 0.36 6.95 -18.45
C HIS A 19 1.17 6.22 -19.54
N ARG A 20 2.50 6.29 -19.48
CA ARG A 20 3.39 5.81 -20.55
C ARG A 20 3.97 4.42 -20.30
N LYS A 21 4.04 3.98 -19.04
CA LYS A 21 4.59 2.66 -18.70
C LYS A 21 3.51 1.58 -18.79
N PRO A 22 3.84 0.37 -19.28
CA PRO A 22 2.96 -0.78 -19.11
C PRO A 22 2.89 -1.11 -17.62
N ILE A 23 1.68 -1.14 -17.06
CA ILE A 23 1.40 -1.53 -15.68
C ILE A 23 0.70 -2.89 -15.74
N ASP A 24 1.27 -3.87 -15.05
CA ASP A 24 0.74 -5.22 -14.91
C ASP A 24 0.72 -5.65 -13.43
N SER A 25 0.23 -6.85 -13.15
CA SER A 25 0.10 -7.35 -11.78
C SER A 25 1.42 -7.50 -11.02
N ASN A 26 2.55 -7.60 -11.71
CA ASN A 26 3.88 -7.73 -11.10
C ASN A 26 4.59 -6.38 -10.96
N THR A 27 3.99 -5.29 -11.48
CA THR A 27 4.55 -3.95 -11.35
C THR A 27 4.59 -3.56 -9.87
N LEU A 28 5.76 -3.07 -9.41
CA LEU A 28 5.99 -2.66 -8.03
C LEU A 28 5.59 -1.19 -7.87
N ILE A 29 4.73 -0.90 -6.89
CA ILE A 29 4.19 0.45 -6.66
C ILE A 29 5.33 1.44 -6.35
N GLU A 30 6.26 1.06 -5.47
CA GLU A 30 7.39 1.93 -5.13
C GLU A 30 8.52 1.84 -6.14
N ALA A 31 9.02 0.64 -6.44
CA ALA A 31 10.20 0.50 -7.31
C ALA A 31 9.96 0.85 -8.80
N ASP A 32 8.77 0.59 -9.37
CA ASP A 32 8.50 0.85 -10.79
C ASP A 32 7.72 2.15 -11.03
N LEU A 33 6.81 2.51 -10.12
CA LEU A 33 5.96 3.70 -10.24
C LEU A 33 6.42 4.87 -9.38
N HIS A 34 7.41 4.65 -8.49
CA HIS A 34 7.93 5.67 -7.56
C HIS A 34 6.86 6.27 -6.64
N ILE A 35 5.77 5.54 -6.40
CA ILE A 35 4.76 5.93 -5.43
C ILE A 35 5.26 5.51 -4.04
N CYS A 36 5.56 6.48 -3.18
CA CYS A 36 6.05 6.25 -1.82
C CYS A 36 5.53 7.33 -0.87
N GLY A 37 5.71 7.13 0.43
CA GLY A 37 5.31 8.11 1.45
C GLY A 37 3.84 8.52 1.35
N ILE A 38 3.62 9.83 1.16
CA ILE A 38 2.28 10.43 1.07
C ILE A 38 1.57 9.99 -0.21
N ASP A 39 2.27 9.87 -1.34
CA ASP A 39 1.67 9.40 -2.60
C ASP A 39 1.14 7.96 -2.45
N GLY A 40 1.80 7.15 -1.61
CA GLY A 40 1.34 5.80 -1.29
C GLY A 40 0.08 5.77 -0.42
N GLU A 41 -0.06 6.73 0.51
CA GLU A 41 -1.27 6.92 1.31
C GLU A 41 -2.43 7.39 0.43
N ASP A 42 -2.21 8.39 -0.41
CA ASP A 42 -3.18 8.90 -1.38
C ASP A 42 -3.66 7.78 -2.33
N LEU A 43 -2.76 6.91 -2.81
CA LEU A 43 -3.14 5.76 -3.63
C LEU A 43 -4.10 4.81 -2.91
N LEU A 44 -3.86 4.55 -1.62
CA LEU A 44 -4.71 3.66 -0.83
C LEU A 44 -6.09 4.29 -0.62
N GLU A 45 -6.14 5.58 -0.29
CA GLU A 45 -7.40 6.34 -0.16
C GLU A 45 -8.18 6.38 -1.48
N ASP A 46 -7.52 6.65 -2.61
CA ASP A 46 -8.13 6.60 -3.95
C ASP A 46 -8.73 5.21 -4.24
N CYS A 47 -8.05 4.14 -3.82
CA CYS A 47 -8.57 2.78 -3.96
C CYS A 47 -9.78 2.53 -3.04
N GLU A 48 -9.73 3.01 -1.80
CA GLU A 48 -10.85 2.93 -0.86
C GLU A 48 -12.09 3.65 -1.41
N GLU A 49 -11.93 4.87 -1.92
CA GLU A 49 -13.02 5.64 -2.52
C GLU A 49 -13.55 4.99 -3.81
N ALA A 50 -12.65 4.58 -4.72
CA ALA A 50 -13.02 4.01 -6.02
C ALA A 50 -13.80 2.70 -5.89
N PHE A 51 -13.47 1.88 -4.90
CA PHE A 51 -14.11 0.57 -4.69
C PHE A 51 -15.11 0.56 -3.53
N GLY A 52 -15.25 1.69 -2.82
CA GLY A 52 -16.10 1.81 -1.64
C GLY A 52 -15.71 0.82 -0.55
N VAL A 53 -14.42 0.66 -0.30
CA VAL A 53 -13.88 -0.27 0.71
C VAL A 53 -13.09 0.45 1.77
N GLN A 54 -13.08 -0.11 2.97
CA GLN A 54 -12.08 0.22 3.99
C GLN A 54 -10.96 -0.82 3.98
N LEU A 55 -9.77 -0.40 3.56
CA LEU A 55 -8.50 -1.11 3.66
C LEU A 55 -7.85 -0.94 5.03
N ALA A 56 -8.08 0.17 5.73
CA ALA A 56 -7.65 0.34 7.11
C ALA A 56 -8.78 0.86 7.99
N THR A 57 -9.05 0.15 9.09
CA THR A 57 -9.86 0.68 10.19
C THR A 57 -8.94 1.15 11.31
N GLU A 58 -9.43 2.03 12.18
CA GLU A 58 -8.67 2.51 13.35
C GLU A 58 -8.20 1.37 14.27
N GLU A 59 -8.88 0.20 14.24
CA GLU A 59 -8.55 -0.96 15.07
C GLU A 59 -7.56 -1.95 14.41
N ASP A 60 -7.71 -2.23 13.11
CA ASP A 60 -6.90 -3.24 12.41
C ASP A 60 -5.68 -2.64 11.69
N GLY A 61 -5.82 -1.39 11.22
CA GLY A 61 -4.85 -0.67 10.40
C GLY A 61 -4.47 -1.39 9.10
N TYR A 62 -3.62 -0.74 8.29
CA TYR A 62 -3.06 -1.35 7.07
C TYR A 62 -2.25 -2.63 7.36
N ARG A 63 -1.72 -2.74 8.57
CA ARG A 63 -0.87 -3.85 8.97
C ARG A 63 -1.58 -5.19 8.93
N LYS A 64 -2.82 -5.26 9.42
CA LYS A 64 -3.58 -6.52 9.42
C LYS A 64 -4.13 -6.84 8.03
N THR A 65 -4.53 -5.83 7.27
CA THR A 65 -5.04 -5.95 5.90
C THR A 65 -3.97 -6.49 4.94
N PHE A 66 -2.77 -5.93 5.00
CA PHE A 66 -1.64 -6.35 4.16
C PHE A 66 -0.79 -7.47 4.79
N SER A 67 -1.19 -7.98 5.96
CA SER A 67 -0.48 -9.04 6.69
C SER A 67 1.01 -8.72 6.93
N LEU A 68 1.30 -7.48 7.34
CA LEU A 68 2.64 -6.98 7.57
C LEU A 68 3.14 -7.34 8.99
N ALA A 69 4.41 -7.71 9.10
CA ALA A 69 5.10 -7.87 10.40
C ALA A 69 5.25 -6.54 11.16
N GLU A 70 5.68 -6.58 12.44
CA GLU A 70 5.84 -5.38 13.31
C GLU A 70 6.81 -4.35 12.74
N ASN A 71 7.72 -4.81 11.89
CA ASN A 71 8.74 -4.02 11.25
C ASN A 71 8.57 -3.95 9.74
N GLU A 72 7.46 -4.45 9.17
CA GLU A 72 7.20 -4.34 7.73
C GLU A 72 6.32 -3.13 7.41
N TYR A 73 6.71 -2.39 6.39
CA TYR A 73 6.03 -1.18 5.92
C TYR A 73 5.81 -1.27 4.40
N LEU A 74 4.69 -0.70 3.93
CA LEU A 74 4.31 -0.72 2.51
C LEU A 74 5.07 0.30 1.66
N PHE A 75 5.44 1.43 2.27
CA PHE A 75 6.08 2.54 1.58
C PHE A 75 7.31 3.04 2.36
N THR A 76 8.35 3.44 1.63
CA THR A 76 9.40 4.33 2.16
C THR A 76 8.74 5.63 2.59
N GLY A 77 9.06 6.10 3.79
CA GLY A 77 8.67 7.44 4.21
C GLY A 77 9.49 8.48 3.45
N GLU A 78 8.82 9.38 2.72
CA GLU A 78 9.46 10.55 2.13
C GLU A 78 9.93 11.51 3.24
N GLY A 79 11.25 11.67 3.34
CA GLY A 79 11.85 12.56 4.34
C GLY A 79 13.32 12.22 4.53
N ILE A 80 14.19 13.12 4.04
CA ILE A 80 15.65 12.98 3.85
C ILE A 80 16.44 12.40 5.05
N ASP A 81 15.89 12.32 6.27
CA ASP A 81 16.63 11.80 7.43
C ASP A 81 15.76 11.14 8.52
N PHE A 82 14.48 10.83 8.27
CA PHE A 82 13.68 10.16 9.30
C PHE A 82 14.12 8.72 9.51
N PHE A 83 14.39 7.96 8.44
CA PHE A 83 14.88 6.59 8.59
C PHE A 83 16.29 6.53 9.19
N GLY A 84 17.21 7.46 8.88
CA GLY A 84 18.56 7.49 9.45
C GLY A 84 18.55 7.77 10.96
N ILE A 85 17.86 8.84 11.36
CA ILE A 85 17.76 9.25 12.77
C ILE A 85 16.88 8.26 13.56
N CYS A 86 15.78 7.76 12.99
CA CYS A 86 14.96 6.72 13.64
C CYS A 86 15.67 5.37 13.70
N ARG A 87 16.49 4.98 12.71
CA ARG A 87 17.27 3.73 12.75
C ARG A 87 18.31 3.79 13.87
N PHE A 88 18.96 4.94 14.06
CA PHE A 88 19.86 5.15 15.20
C PHE A 88 19.13 5.09 16.55
N MET A 89 17.97 5.77 16.68
CA MET A 89 17.15 5.70 17.91
C MET A 89 16.55 4.30 18.16
N ARG A 90 16.15 3.57 17.10
CA ARG A 90 15.64 2.18 17.16
C ARG A 90 16.75 1.21 17.53
N TRP A 91 17.95 1.37 16.98
CA TRP A 91 19.13 0.61 17.36
C TRP A 91 19.45 0.79 18.85
N MET A 92 19.44 2.03 19.35
CA MET A 92 19.58 2.30 20.79
C MET A 92 18.46 1.70 21.65
N ARG A 93 17.27 1.44 21.09
CA ARG A 93 16.11 0.84 21.77
C ARG A 93 15.94 -0.67 21.51
N GLY A 94 16.82 -1.30 20.72
CA GLY A 94 16.71 -2.71 20.35
C GLY A 94 15.50 -3.06 19.47
N ILE A 95 14.93 -2.07 18.77
CA ILE A 95 13.76 -2.28 17.89
C ILE A 95 14.28 -2.79 16.53
N PRO A 96 13.68 -3.86 15.98
CA PRO A 96 14.10 -4.44 14.70
C PRO A 96 14.03 -3.42 13.55
N GLU A 97 14.92 -3.61 12.57
CA GLU A 97 15.02 -2.71 11.42
C GLU A 97 13.74 -2.74 10.58
N PRO A 98 13.25 -1.57 10.15
CA PRO A 98 12.10 -1.50 9.25
C PRO A 98 12.47 -2.15 7.91
N VAL A 99 11.67 -3.12 7.48
CA VAL A 99 11.73 -3.77 6.18
C VAL A 99 10.64 -3.16 5.33
N ILE A 100 11.02 -2.64 4.18
CA ILE A 100 10.04 -2.12 3.22
C ILE A 100 9.72 -3.27 2.29
N ARG A 101 8.43 -3.61 2.26
CA ARG A 101 7.91 -4.65 1.39
C ARG A 101 7.29 -3.94 0.20
N ASP A 102 7.97 -4.02 -0.93
CA ASP A 102 7.41 -3.56 -2.20
C ASP A 102 6.06 -4.23 -2.44
N LEU A 103 5.02 -3.40 -2.58
CA LEU A 103 3.68 -3.86 -2.90
C LEU A 103 3.56 -3.97 -4.42
N THR A 104 3.10 -5.12 -4.91
CA THR A 104 2.74 -5.26 -6.32
C THR A 104 1.29 -4.83 -6.58
N VAL A 105 1.00 -4.39 -7.81
CA VAL A 105 -0.39 -4.10 -8.23
C VAL A 105 -1.31 -5.32 -8.06
N GLY A 106 -0.78 -6.53 -8.28
CA GLY A 106 -1.51 -7.78 -8.07
C GLY A 106 -1.83 -8.06 -6.61
N GLU A 107 -0.91 -7.77 -5.69
CA GLU A 107 -1.18 -7.87 -4.25
C GLU A 107 -2.20 -6.83 -3.79
N LEU A 108 -2.09 -5.59 -4.26
CA LEU A 108 -3.09 -4.55 -4.00
C LEU A 108 -4.48 -4.99 -4.48
N HIS A 109 -4.58 -5.56 -5.69
CA HIS A 109 -5.82 -6.11 -6.22
C HIS A 109 -6.36 -7.26 -5.35
N ALA A 110 -5.52 -8.20 -4.95
CA ALA A 110 -5.94 -9.31 -4.10
C ALA A 110 -6.48 -8.84 -2.74
N VAL A 111 -5.82 -7.84 -2.14
CA VAL A 111 -6.26 -7.20 -0.90
C VAL A 111 -7.60 -6.50 -1.08
N LEU A 112 -7.79 -5.72 -2.16
CA LEU A 112 -9.05 -5.05 -2.47
C LEU A 112 -10.20 -6.04 -2.66
N VAL A 113 -9.97 -7.13 -3.42
CA VAL A 113 -10.97 -8.20 -3.59
C VAL A 113 -11.34 -8.82 -2.26
N LYS A 114 -10.36 -9.05 -1.37
CA LYS A 114 -10.60 -9.58 -0.03
C LYS A 114 -11.42 -8.59 0.80
N ALA A 115 -11.06 -7.31 0.82
CA ALA A 115 -11.76 -6.26 1.56
C ALA A 115 -13.23 -6.12 1.12
N VAL A 116 -13.49 -6.10 -0.19
CA VAL A 116 -14.87 -6.11 -0.73
C VAL A 116 -15.63 -7.34 -0.24
N LYS A 117 -15.02 -8.52 -0.29
CA LYS A 117 -15.68 -9.77 0.13
C LYS A 117 -15.97 -9.81 1.62
N GLU A 118 -15.10 -9.26 2.45
CA GLU A 118 -15.31 -9.18 3.88
C GLU A 118 -16.42 -8.18 4.22
N GLN A 119 -16.45 -7.00 3.58
CA GLN A 119 -17.52 -6.02 3.79
C GLN A 119 -18.90 -6.54 3.35
N VAL A 120 -19.00 -7.19 2.18
CA VAL A 120 -20.26 -7.79 1.70
C VAL A 120 -20.76 -8.91 2.63
N LYS A 121 -19.88 -9.55 3.41
CA LYS A 121 -20.28 -10.56 4.41
C LYS A 121 -20.82 -9.95 5.70
N HIS A 122 -20.54 -8.67 5.96
CA HIS A 122 -20.98 -7.96 7.14
C HIS A 122 -22.28 -7.16 6.92
N GLU A 123 -22.82 -7.16 5.70
CA GLU A 123 -24.18 -6.67 5.34
C GLU A 123 -25.21 -7.81 5.33
#